data_AF-A0A068UMI3-F1
#
_entry.id   AF-A0A068UMI3-F1
#
_cell.length_a   1.000
_cell.length_b   1.000
_cell.length_c   1.000
_cell.angle_alpha   90.00
_cell.angle_beta   90.00
_cell.angle_gamma   90.00
#
_symmetry.space_group_name_H-M   'P 1'
#
loop_
_entity.id
_entity.type
_entity.pdbx_description
1 polymer ?
#
loop_
_entity_poly.entity_id
_entity_poly.type
_entity_poly.pdbx_seq_one_letter_code
_entity_poly.pdbx_strand_id
1 'polypeptide(L)'
;MTRVGRDFGDTMQKEAVPPVSADVVFTSSRFPNYKIGANNQIVEVKEDPKVLSMKEVVARETAQLLEQQKRLSVRDLASKFEKGLAAAAKLSDEAKLREAASLEKHVLLKKLRDALEALRGRVAGKNKDDVEEAIAMVEALAVQLTQREGELIQEKAEVKKLASFLKQASEDAKKLVDEERAFARAEIEKAREAVQRVEEALQEHERISRASGQQDIDELMKEVQEARRIKMLHQPSKVMDMEQELLALRLQLAEKSKHSLVLQKELAMSKRSEDNMYELDGTEALGSYLRICPCSERALELSECSFQWYRLSSEAGKKELISGATKSVYAPEPFDVGRILHAEIISDGQMTTVATTGPIDPAPGLGNYVEALVRRHDIEFNVVIVQMNGLDHSSQSIHVLHVGKMRMKLHKGKTTMTKEYYSTSMQLCGVRGGGNAAAQAAFWQAKVGLSFVLAFESERERNAAIMLARRFAFDCNIILAGPDDRAAPAT
;
A
#
# COMPACT_ATOMS: atom_id res chain seq x y z
N MET A 1 -21.44 12.72 -48.51
CA MET A 1 -20.59 11.54 -48.80
C MET A 1 -19.36 11.65 -47.91
N THR A 2 -18.97 10.74 -47.03
CA THR A 2 -19.51 9.47 -46.53
C THR A 2 -18.86 9.24 -45.15
N ARG A 3 -19.68 8.83 -44.17
CA ARG A 3 -19.29 8.31 -42.84
C ARG A 3 -18.34 7.11 -42.96
N VAL A 4 -17.31 7.01 -42.10
CA VAL A 4 -16.94 5.75 -41.40
C VAL A 4 -16.25 6.13 -40.09
N GLY A 5 -16.82 5.70 -38.96
CA GLY A 5 -16.17 5.71 -37.65
C GLY A 5 -15.34 4.45 -37.44
N ARG A 6 -14.34 4.52 -36.55
CA ARG A 6 -13.64 3.33 -36.05
C ARG A 6 -13.41 3.49 -34.55
N ASP A 7 -14.03 2.57 -33.82
CA ASP A 7 -13.82 2.31 -32.40
C ASP A 7 -12.35 2.05 -32.10
N PHE A 8 -11.79 2.74 -31.11
CA PHE A 8 -10.54 2.33 -30.48
C PHE A 8 -10.88 1.42 -29.30
N GLY A 9 -10.99 0.12 -29.62
CA GLY A 9 -10.86 -0.96 -28.67
C GLY A 9 -9.41 -1.07 -28.20
N ASP A 10 -9.28 -1.28 -26.90
CA ASP A 10 -8.07 -1.46 -26.11
C ASP A 10 -7.16 -2.57 -26.67
N THR A 11 -6.00 -2.20 -27.20
CA THR A 11 -4.85 -3.11 -27.34
C THR A 11 -3.60 -2.40 -26.88
N MET A 12 -3.42 -2.31 -25.56
CA MET A 12 -2.08 -2.14 -25.00
C MET A 12 -1.26 -3.40 -25.25
N GLN A 13 -0.27 -3.27 -26.13
CA GLN A 13 0.86 -4.18 -26.22
C GLN A 13 1.52 -4.25 -24.83
N LYS A 14 1.44 -5.43 -24.19
CA LYS A 14 2.23 -5.73 -23.00
C LYS A 14 3.67 -5.97 -23.45
N GLU A 15 4.53 -4.98 -23.24
CA GLU A 15 5.96 -5.20 -23.07
C GLU A 15 6.15 -6.18 -21.91
N ALA A 16 6.65 -7.38 -22.24
CA ALA A 16 6.89 -8.44 -21.29
C ALA A 16 8.15 -8.11 -20.46
N VAL A 17 7.92 -7.65 -19.24
CA VAL A 17 8.94 -7.66 -18.18
C VAL A 17 9.21 -9.14 -17.82
N PRO A 18 10.47 -9.59 -17.68
CA PRO A 18 10.75 -10.97 -17.33
C PRO A 18 10.16 -11.30 -15.96
N PRO A 19 9.53 -12.47 -15.77
CA PRO A 19 8.99 -12.85 -14.47
C PRO A 19 10.15 -13.06 -13.48
N VAL A 20 10.18 -12.24 -12.43
CA VAL A 20 10.98 -12.47 -11.24
C VAL A 20 10.50 -13.78 -10.60
N SER A 21 11.46 -14.63 -10.21
CA SER A 21 11.31 -16.00 -9.71
C SER A 21 10.04 -16.26 -8.89
N ALA A 22 9.37 -17.36 -9.21
CA ALA A 22 8.11 -17.82 -8.64
C ALA A 22 8.20 -18.34 -7.18
N ASP A 23 9.20 -17.92 -6.41
CA ASP A 23 9.49 -18.44 -5.06
C ASP A 23 9.27 -17.42 -3.94
N VAL A 24 8.44 -16.40 -4.16
CA VAL A 24 7.98 -15.52 -3.08
C VAL A 24 6.47 -15.68 -2.90
N VAL A 25 6.10 -16.60 -2.01
CA VAL A 25 4.73 -16.72 -1.53
C VAL A 25 4.53 -15.69 -0.43
N PHE A 26 3.85 -14.59 -0.74
CA PHE A 26 3.34 -13.69 0.28
C PHE A 26 2.22 -14.41 1.04
N THR A 27 2.35 -14.50 2.37
CA THR A 27 1.41 -15.21 3.25
C THR A 27 0.02 -14.54 3.32
N SER A 28 -0.13 -13.33 2.78
CA SER A 28 -1.40 -12.61 2.65
C SER A 28 -1.32 -11.56 1.53
N SER A 29 -2.40 -11.42 0.75
CA SER A 29 -2.58 -10.34 -0.23
C SER A 29 -3.21 -9.07 0.36
N ARG A 30 -3.20 -8.92 1.69
CA ARG A 30 -3.78 -7.78 2.40
C ARG A 30 -2.76 -7.11 3.33
N PHE A 31 -2.84 -5.79 3.42
CA PHE A 31 -2.07 -5.00 4.38
C PHE A 31 -2.47 -5.34 5.84
N PRO A 32 -1.53 -5.36 6.80
CA PRO A 32 -1.84 -5.62 8.20
C PRO A 32 -2.79 -4.56 8.76
N ASN A 33 -3.85 -5.00 9.44
CA ASN A 33 -4.74 -4.11 10.15
C ASN A 33 -4.16 -3.80 11.53
N TYR A 34 -3.61 -2.59 11.73
CA TYR A 34 -3.22 -2.10 13.04
C TYR A 34 -4.23 -1.08 13.57
N LYS A 35 -4.41 -1.05 14.90
CA LYS A 35 -5.07 0.06 15.60
C LYS A 35 -4.05 0.74 16.51
N ILE A 36 -4.02 2.07 16.46
CA ILE A 36 -3.18 2.89 17.32
C ILE A 36 -3.95 3.14 18.62
N GLY A 37 -3.40 2.71 19.76
CA GLY A 37 -3.95 2.98 21.08
C GLY A 37 -3.56 4.38 21.59
N ALA A 38 -4.10 4.78 22.76
CA ALA A 38 -3.65 5.99 23.43
C ALA A 38 -2.14 5.92 23.73
N ASN A 39 -1.42 7.02 23.50
CA ASN A 39 0.06 7.15 23.54
C ASN A 39 0.84 6.56 22.35
N ASN A 40 0.26 6.50 21.15
CA ASN A 40 0.95 6.08 19.91
C ASN A 40 1.56 4.66 19.96
N GLN A 41 1.10 3.79 20.85
CA GLN A 41 1.51 2.39 20.87
C GLN A 41 0.66 1.59 19.87
N ILE A 42 1.34 0.83 19.01
CA ILE A 42 0.71 -0.10 18.05
C ILE A 42 0.14 -1.26 18.87
N VAL A 43 -1.18 -1.42 18.88
CA VAL A 43 -1.83 -2.58 19.49
C VAL A 43 -2.04 -3.62 18.39
N GLU A 44 -1.23 -4.68 18.42
CA GLU A 44 -1.44 -5.85 17.56
C GLU A 44 -2.76 -6.52 17.92
N VAL A 45 -3.70 -6.53 16.99
CA VAL A 45 -4.92 -7.32 17.09
C VAL A 45 -4.51 -8.77 16.84
N LYS A 46 -4.58 -9.63 17.87
CA LYS A 46 -4.43 -11.07 17.70
C LYS A 46 -5.50 -11.58 16.73
N GLU A 47 -5.10 -11.90 15.51
CA GLU A 47 -5.92 -12.70 14.59
C GLU A 47 -5.95 -14.16 15.06
N ASP A 48 -7.12 -14.79 14.95
CA ASP A 48 -7.32 -16.22 15.22
C ASP A 48 -6.43 -17.09 14.31
N PRO A 49 -5.80 -18.16 14.84
CA PRO A 49 -4.77 -18.88 14.12
C PRO A 49 -5.38 -19.91 13.17
N LYS A 50 -5.31 -19.62 11.87
CA LYS A 50 -5.32 -20.66 10.82
C LYS A 50 -4.08 -20.57 9.92
N VAL A 51 -2.98 -20.05 10.45
CA VAL A 51 -1.67 -20.15 9.81
C VAL A 51 -0.89 -21.24 10.54
N LEU A 52 -0.62 -22.34 9.85
CA LEU A 52 0.19 -23.44 10.39
C LEU A 52 1.57 -22.88 10.74
N SER A 53 2.04 -23.15 11.95
CA SER A 53 3.36 -22.71 12.39
C SER A 53 4.45 -23.37 11.55
N MET A 54 5.61 -22.72 11.40
CA MET A 54 6.74 -23.30 10.64
C MET A 54 7.16 -24.67 11.20
N LYS A 55 6.99 -24.90 12.51
CA LYS A 55 7.14 -26.22 13.14
C LYS A 55 6.17 -27.26 12.60
N GLU A 56 4.91 -26.89 12.35
CA GLU A 56 3.89 -27.80 11.81
C GLU A 56 4.11 -28.10 10.33
N VAL A 57 4.62 -27.13 9.55
CA VAL A 57 5.01 -27.34 8.15
C VAL A 57 6.18 -28.33 8.07
N VAL A 58 7.24 -28.08 8.85
CA VAL A 58 8.40 -28.98 8.93
C VAL A 58 7.97 -30.38 9.42
N ALA A 59 7.06 -30.48 10.39
CA ALA A 59 6.57 -31.76 10.88
C ALA A 59 5.77 -32.53 9.82
N ARG A 60 4.94 -31.84 9.02
CA ARG A 60 4.17 -32.45 7.92
C ARG A 60 5.07 -32.91 6.78
N GLU A 61 6.06 -32.11 6.38
CA GLU A 61 7.02 -32.49 5.34
C GLU A 61 7.90 -33.66 5.80
N THR A 62 8.37 -33.63 7.06
CA THR A 62 9.11 -34.75 7.66
C THR A 62 8.28 -36.03 7.68
N ALA A 63 6.99 -35.94 8.00
CA ALA A 63 6.07 -37.07 7.97
C ALA A 63 5.84 -37.61 6.54
N GLN A 64 5.69 -36.73 5.55
CA GLN A 64 5.56 -37.13 4.14
C GLN A 64 6.82 -37.80 3.60
N LEU A 65 8.01 -37.31 3.95
CA LEU A 65 9.28 -37.94 3.58
C LEU A 65 9.44 -39.33 4.20
N LEU A 66 9.06 -39.49 5.48
CA LEU A 66 9.03 -40.80 6.14
C LEU A 66 8.02 -41.77 5.50
N GLU A 67 6.87 -41.28 5.04
CA GLU A 67 5.87 -42.11 4.34
C GLU A 67 6.35 -42.53 2.94
N GLN A 68 7.00 -41.62 2.19
CA GLN A 68 7.62 -41.94 0.90
C GLN A 68 8.75 -42.96 1.04
N GLN A 69 9.57 -42.85 2.10
CA GLN A 69 10.61 -43.84 2.41
C GLN A 69 10.03 -45.25 2.61
N LYS A 70 8.83 -45.37 3.20
CA LYS A 70 8.14 -46.67 3.37
C LYS A 70 7.58 -47.24 2.07
N ARG A 71 7.11 -46.40 1.13
CA ARG A 71 6.56 -46.84 -0.16
C ARG A 71 7.61 -47.29 -1.18
N LEU A 72 8.87 -46.87 -1.00
CA LEU A 72 9.99 -47.16 -1.88
C LEU A 72 11.06 -48.06 -1.23
N SER A 73 10.67 -48.89 -0.25
CA SER A 73 11.62 -49.73 0.49
C SER A 73 12.31 -50.76 -0.42
N VAL A 74 13.39 -50.32 -1.07
CA VAL A 74 14.37 -51.16 -1.80
C VAL A 74 14.89 -52.27 -0.88
N ARG A 75 14.87 -52.04 0.44
CA ARG A 75 15.19 -53.03 1.48
C ARG A 75 14.27 -54.25 1.43
N ASP A 76 12.96 -54.06 1.23
CA ASP A 76 12.01 -55.18 1.17
C ASP A 76 12.14 -55.95 -0.15
N LEU A 77 12.43 -55.25 -1.25
CA LEU A 77 12.70 -55.89 -2.53
C LEU A 77 14.03 -56.67 -2.52
N ALA A 78 15.07 -56.11 -1.91
CA ALA A 78 16.36 -56.79 -1.70
C ALA A 78 16.21 -58.03 -0.82
N SER A 79 15.46 -57.95 0.29
CA SER A 79 15.20 -59.11 1.16
C SER A 79 14.43 -60.22 0.42
N LYS A 80 13.46 -59.87 -0.42
CA LYS A 80 12.74 -60.85 -1.26
C LYS A 80 13.66 -61.48 -2.30
N PHE A 81 14.55 -60.70 -2.91
CA PHE A 81 15.52 -61.19 -3.89
C PHE A 81 16.54 -62.14 -3.26
N GLU A 82 17.12 -61.78 -2.10
CA GLU A 82 18.05 -62.65 -1.36
C GLU A 82 17.39 -63.98 -0.94
N LYS A 83 16.13 -63.93 -0.48
CA LYS A 83 15.34 -65.14 -0.18
C LYS A 83 15.11 -65.98 -1.44
N GLY A 84 14.85 -65.36 -2.58
CA GLY A 84 14.71 -66.02 -3.88
C GLY A 84 16.01 -66.71 -4.32
N LEU A 85 17.14 -66.04 -4.17
CA LEU A 85 18.47 -66.59 -4.47
C LEU A 85 18.79 -67.80 -3.57
N ALA A 86 18.49 -67.69 -2.26
CA ALA A 86 18.69 -68.79 -1.31
C ALA A 86 17.76 -69.99 -1.60
N ALA A 87 16.52 -69.74 -2.06
CA ALA A 87 15.61 -70.80 -2.50
C ALA A 87 16.11 -71.50 -3.77
N ALA A 88 16.65 -70.76 -4.74
CA ALA A 88 17.23 -71.31 -5.96
C ALA A 88 18.48 -72.19 -5.67
N ALA A 89 19.31 -71.81 -4.70
CA ALA A 89 20.43 -72.64 -4.26
C ALA A 89 19.97 -74.01 -3.72
N LYS A 90 18.87 -74.06 -2.97
CA LYS A 90 18.30 -75.32 -2.47
C LYS A 90 17.79 -76.24 -3.58
N LEU A 91 17.16 -75.66 -4.62
CA LEU A 91 16.71 -76.43 -5.79
C LEU A 91 17.88 -77.04 -6.59
N SER A 92 19.02 -76.34 -6.63
CA SER A 92 20.25 -76.85 -7.26
C SER A 92 20.81 -78.09 -6.55
N ASP A 93 20.74 -78.13 -5.21
CA ASP A 93 21.17 -79.30 -4.44
C ASP A 93 20.20 -80.48 -4.58
N GLU A 94 18.89 -80.23 -4.69
CA GLU A 94 17.90 -81.27 -5.00
C GLU A 94 18.11 -81.85 -6.41
N ALA A 95 18.53 -81.03 -7.39
CA ALA A 95 18.87 -81.49 -8.74
C ALA A 95 20.09 -82.42 -8.76
N LYS A 96 21.12 -82.18 -7.93
CA LYS A 96 22.27 -83.08 -7.79
C LYS A 96 21.88 -84.46 -7.26
N LEU A 97 20.89 -84.53 -6.35
CA LEU A 97 20.38 -85.80 -5.85
C LEU A 97 19.65 -86.61 -6.94
N ARG A 98 18.94 -85.94 -7.86
CA ARG A 98 18.27 -86.60 -8.98
C ARG A 98 19.25 -87.13 -10.04
N GLU A 99 20.38 -86.45 -10.23
CA GLU A 99 21.47 -86.89 -11.13
C GLU A 99 22.09 -88.20 -10.64
N ALA A 100 22.35 -88.32 -9.33
CA ALA A 100 22.82 -89.57 -8.73
C ALA A 100 21.83 -90.73 -8.93
N ALA A 101 20.52 -90.46 -8.79
CA ALA A 101 19.47 -91.45 -9.04
C ALA A 101 19.33 -91.82 -10.54
N SER A 102 19.76 -90.96 -11.47
CA SER A 102 19.74 -91.27 -12.92
C SER A 102 20.83 -92.26 -13.31
N LEU A 103 22.02 -92.13 -12.72
CA LEU A 103 23.12 -93.08 -12.93
C LEU A 103 22.77 -94.51 -12.48
N GLU A 104 21.98 -94.64 -11.40
CA GLU A 104 21.46 -95.94 -10.95
C GLU A 104 20.48 -96.57 -11.95
N LYS A 105 19.68 -95.76 -12.68
CA LYS A 105 18.76 -96.25 -13.72
C LYS A 105 19.50 -96.89 -14.90
N HIS A 106 20.64 -96.33 -15.30
CA HIS A 106 21.50 -96.93 -16.34
C HIS A 106 22.07 -98.27 -15.93
N VAL A 107 22.51 -98.38 -14.66
CA VAL A 107 23.00 -99.65 -14.11
C VAL A 107 21.89 -100.70 -14.11
N LEU A 108 20.66 -100.32 -13.77
CA LEU A 108 19.51 -101.22 -13.76
C LEU A 108 19.11 -101.66 -15.18
N LEU A 109 19.02 -100.72 -16.14
CA LEU A 109 18.72 -101.03 -17.54
C LEU A 109 19.77 -101.93 -18.16
N LYS A 110 21.06 -101.71 -17.86
CA LYS A 110 22.14 -102.58 -18.31
C LYS A 110 21.99 -103.99 -17.76
N LYS A 111 21.76 -104.14 -16.44
CA LYS A 111 21.55 -105.46 -15.82
C LYS A 111 20.32 -106.17 -16.39
N LEU A 112 19.24 -105.43 -16.67
CA LEU A 112 18.03 -105.97 -17.28
C LEU A 112 18.31 -106.50 -18.69
N ARG A 113 19.01 -105.71 -19.51
CA ARG A 113 19.44 -106.13 -20.85
C ARG A 113 20.33 -107.37 -20.81
N ASP A 114 21.34 -107.38 -19.94
CA ASP A 114 22.27 -108.51 -19.81
C ASP A 114 21.55 -109.79 -19.33
N ALA A 115 20.53 -109.67 -18.45
CA ALA A 115 19.69 -110.78 -18.02
C ALA A 115 18.75 -111.29 -19.13
N LEU A 116 18.17 -110.39 -19.94
CA LEU A 116 17.36 -110.75 -21.10
C LEU A 116 18.21 -111.46 -22.16
N GLU A 117 19.47 -111.06 -22.37
CA GLU A 117 20.35 -111.76 -23.29
C GLU A 117 20.80 -113.15 -22.82
N ALA A 118 21.05 -113.30 -21.52
CA ALA A 118 21.26 -114.62 -20.94
C ALA A 118 20.01 -115.52 -21.03
N LEU A 119 18.80 -114.94 -21.06
CA LEU A 119 17.55 -115.67 -21.27
C LEU A 119 17.34 -116.05 -22.74
N ARG A 120 17.64 -115.14 -23.67
CA ARG A 120 17.55 -115.35 -25.13
C ARG A 120 18.31 -116.60 -25.58
N GLY A 121 19.50 -116.83 -25.05
CA GLY A 121 20.32 -118.02 -25.35
C GLY A 121 19.75 -119.35 -24.81
N ARG A 122 18.69 -119.31 -23.98
CA ARG A 122 18.08 -120.48 -23.34
C ARG A 122 16.64 -120.78 -23.80
N VAL A 123 16.02 -119.91 -24.61
CA VAL A 123 14.64 -120.05 -25.08
C VAL A 123 14.57 -120.27 -26.61
N ALA A 124 13.49 -120.87 -27.11
CA ALA A 124 13.29 -121.15 -28.54
C ALA A 124 11.83 -120.91 -28.97
N GLY A 125 11.61 -120.72 -30.28
CA GLY A 125 10.29 -120.43 -30.87
C GLY A 125 9.73 -119.09 -30.41
N LYS A 126 8.41 -119.00 -30.22
CA LYS A 126 7.70 -117.76 -29.86
C LYS A 126 8.26 -117.05 -28.62
N ASN A 127 8.68 -117.80 -27.60
CA ASN A 127 9.27 -117.23 -26.39
C ASN A 127 10.61 -116.52 -26.66
N LYS A 128 11.31 -116.90 -27.73
CA LYS A 128 12.54 -116.22 -28.16
C LYS A 128 12.20 -114.88 -28.82
N ASP A 129 11.16 -114.85 -29.65
CA ASP A 129 10.70 -113.63 -30.32
C ASP A 129 10.25 -112.58 -29.28
N ASP A 130 9.50 -113.00 -28.24
CA ASP A 130 9.07 -112.11 -27.14
C ASP A 130 10.27 -111.55 -26.33
N VAL A 131 11.33 -112.36 -26.13
CA VAL A 131 12.56 -111.90 -25.47
C VAL A 131 13.33 -110.93 -26.36
N GLU A 132 13.38 -111.16 -27.68
CA GLU A 132 13.99 -110.24 -28.64
C GLU A 132 13.26 -108.89 -28.70
N GLU A 133 11.92 -108.88 -28.65
CA GLU A 133 11.13 -107.65 -28.55
C GLU A 133 11.39 -106.91 -27.23
N ALA A 134 11.46 -107.63 -26.11
CA ALA A 134 11.80 -107.05 -24.80
C ALA A 134 13.20 -106.40 -24.80
N ILE A 135 14.19 -107.04 -25.44
CA ILE A 135 15.53 -106.46 -25.60
C ILE A 135 15.47 -105.18 -26.43
N ALA A 136 14.76 -105.18 -27.57
CA ALA A 136 14.60 -104.01 -28.42
C ALA A 136 13.94 -102.83 -27.66
N MET A 137 12.93 -103.10 -26.83
CA MET A 137 12.31 -102.08 -25.98
C MET A 137 13.29 -101.51 -24.92
N VAL A 138 14.09 -102.38 -24.29
CA VAL A 138 15.11 -101.94 -23.31
C VAL A 138 16.20 -101.12 -23.98
N GLU A 139 16.62 -101.47 -25.20
CA GLU A 139 17.58 -100.68 -25.97
C GLU A 139 17.02 -99.31 -26.37
N ALA A 140 15.76 -99.26 -26.84
CA ALA A 140 15.08 -98.00 -27.15
C ALA A 140 14.95 -97.08 -25.93
N LEU A 141 14.60 -97.65 -24.76
CA LEU A 141 14.55 -96.91 -23.50
C LEU A 141 15.92 -96.40 -23.06
N ALA A 142 16.99 -97.20 -23.26
CA ALA A 142 18.35 -96.77 -22.96
C ALA A 142 18.78 -95.57 -23.83
N VAL A 143 18.47 -95.58 -25.12
CA VAL A 143 18.75 -94.47 -26.05
C VAL A 143 17.96 -93.21 -25.67
N GLN A 144 16.68 -93.33 -25.34
CA GLN A 144 15.88 -92.17 -24.91
C GLN A 144 16.36 -91.60 -23.57
N LEU A 145 16.82 -92.45 -22.64
CA LEU A 145 17.34 -92.02 -21.36
C LEU A 145 18.66 -91.25 -21.52
N THR A 146 19.59 -91.73 -22.36
CA THR A 146 20.85 -91.02 -22.63
C THR A 146 20.62 -89.71 -23.37
N GLN A 147 19.66 -89.64 -24.29
CA GLN A 147 19.30 -88.39 -24.98
C GLN A 147 18.75 -87.34 -23.99
N ARG A 148 17.77 -87.71 -23.15
CA ARG A 148 17.21 -86.80 -22.13
C ARG A 148 18.25 -86.32 -21.13
N GLU A 149 19.20 -87.18 -20.75
CA GLU A 149 20.30 -86.77 -19.88
C GLU A 149 21.25 -85.78 -20.56
N GLY A 150 21.52 -85.96 -21.86
CA GLY A 150 22.29 -84.99 -22.65
C GLY A 150 21.63 -83.60 -22.66
N GLU A 151 20.32 -83.55 -22.90
CA GLU A 151 19.51 -82.32 -22.84
C GLU A 151 19.54 -81.70 -21.44
N LEU A 152 19.37 -82.52 -20.39
CA LEU A 152 19.41 -82.06 -19.00
C LEU A 152 20.79 -81.49 -18.60
N ILE A 153 21.88 -82.10 -19.07
CA ILE A 153 23.25 -81.61 -18.85
C ILE A 153 23.44 -80.26 -19.54
N GLN A 154 22.94 -80.10 -20.76
CA GLN A 154 23.00 -78.84 -21.49
C GLN A 154 22.18 -77.75 -20.80
N GLU A 155 20.92 -78.01 -20.46
CA GLU A 155 20.07 -77.07 -19.70
C GLU A 155 20.72 -76.66 -18.38
N LYS A 156 21.31 -77.61 -17.64
CA LYS A 156 22.04 -77.34 -16.40
C LYS A 156 23.25 -76.43 -16.62
N ALA A 157 23.98 -76.61 -17.72
CA ALA A 157 25.10 -75.74 -18.07
C ALA A 157 24.62 -74.30 -18.38
N GLU A 158 23.52 -74.15 -19.11
CA GLU A 158 22.91 -72.85 -19.42
C GLU A 158 22.36 -72.16 -18.16
N VAL A 159 21.66 -72.90 -17.29
CA VAL A 159 21.17 -72.39 -15.99
C VAL A 159 22.33 -71.94 -15.10
N LYS A 160 23.44 -72.70 -15.07
CA LYS A 160 24.65 -72.32 -14.32
C LYS A 160 25.26 -71.02 -14.88
N LYS A 161 25.30 -70.86 -16.20
CA LYS A 161 25.75 -69.63 -16.86
C LYS A 161 24.84 -68.45 -16.50
N LEU A 162 23.52 -68.62 -16.58
CA LEU A 162 22.55 -67.58 -16.21
C LEU A 162 22.66 -67.20 -14.73
N ALA A 163 22.85 -68.16 -13.83
CA ALA A 163 23.05 -67.90 -12.41
C ALA A 163 24.31 -67.06 -12.15
N SER A 164 25.40 -67.33 -12.89
CA SER A 164 26.62 -66.51 -12.78
C SER A 164 26.41 -65.07 -13.26
N PHE A 165 25.67 -64.86 -14.36
CA PHE A 165 25.33 -63.52 -14.83
C PHE A 165 24.41 -62.77 -13.86
N LEU A 166 23.40 -63.45 -13.30
CA LEU A 166 22.52 -62.86 -12.30
C LEU A 166 23.27 -62.46 -11.03
N LYS A 167 24.22 -63.31 -10.59
CA LYS A 167 25.08 -63.00 -9.45
C LYS A 167 25.93 -61.76 -9.74
N GLN A 168 26.62 -61.71 -10.87
CA GLN A 168 27.43 -60.57 -11.28
C GLN A 168 26.60 -59.28 -11.35
N ALA A 169 25.45 -59.31 -12.04
CA ALA A 169 24.55 -58.17 -12.15
C ALA A 169 24.04 -57.69 -10.78
N SER A 170 23.78 -58.60 -9.84
CA SER A 170 23.36 -58.23 -8.48
C SER A 170 24.48 -57.59 -7.66
N GLU A 171 25.73 -58.05 -7.83
CA GLU A 171 26.91 -57.47 -7.17
C GLU A 171 27.22 -56.08 -7.74
N ASP A 172 27.14 -55.92 -9.07
CA ASP A 172 27.34 -54.64 -9.75
C ASP A 172 26.27 -53.62 -9.35
N ALA A 173 24.99 -54.02 -9.31
CA ALA A 173 23.90 -53.16 -8.85
C ALA A 173 24.08 -52.73 -7.38
N LYS A 174 24.53 -53.65 -6.52
CA LYS A 174 24.82 -53.35 -5.11
C LYS A 174 25.95 -52.31 -5.00
N LYS A 175 27.04 -52.50 -5.75
CA LYS A 175 28.17 -51.58 -5.77
C LYS A 175 27.75 -50.18 -6.20
N LEU A 176 26.99 -50.06 -7.28
CA LEU A 176 26.48 -48.77 -7.78
C LEU A 176 25.62 -48.06 -6.73
N VAL A 177 24.70 -48.78 -6.08
CA VAL A 177 23.87 -48.22 -5.01
C VAL A 177 24.70 -47.73 -3.83
N ASP A 178 25.74 -48.46 -3.44
CA ASP A 178 26.60 -48.07 -2.32
C ASP A 178 27.49 -46.86 -2.68
N GLU A 179 27.95 -46.75 -3.93
CA GLU A 179 28.68 -45.58 -4.45
C GLU A 179 27.79 -44.32 -4.46
N GLU A 180 26.58 -44.40 -5.02
CA GLU A 180 25.62 -43.29 -5.04
C GLU A 180 25.22 -42.85 -3.61
N ARG A 181 25.06 -43.81 -2.69
CA ARG A 181 24.82 -43.50 -1.28
C ARG A 181 26.00 -42.79 -0.63
N ALA A 182 27.24 -43.19 -0.95
CA ALA A 182 28.42 -42.51 -0.43
C ALA A 182 28.53 -41.09 -0.98
N PHE A 183 28.25 -40.89 -2.27
CA PHE A 183 28.21 -39.57 -2.89
C PHE A 183 27.14 -38.67 -2.25
N ALA A 184 25.91 -39.16 -2.12
CA ALA A 184 24.83 -38.40 -1.48
C ALA A 184 25.16 -38.02 -0.03
N ARG A 185 25.81 -38.91 0.74
CA ARG A 185 26.26 -38.60 2.10
C ARG A 185 27.31 -37.48 2.11
N ALA A 186 28.29 -37.54 1.21
CA ALA A 186 29.32 -36.51 1.11
C ALA A 186 28.72 -35.14 0.74
N GLU A 187 27.75 -35.11 -0.17
CA GLU A 187 27.06 -33.88 -0.58
C GLU A 187 26.23 -33.29 0.57
N ILE A 188 25.52 -34.14 1.34
CA ILE A 188 24.78 -33.71 2.53
C ILE A 188 25.71 -33.11 3.58
N GLU A 189 26.85 -33.74 3.89
CA GLU A 189 27.79 -33.19 4.87
C GLU A 189 28.40 -31.87 4.39
N LYS A 190 28.75 -31.75 3.10
CA LYS A 190 29.22 -30.49 2.52
C LYS A 190 28.17 -29.37 2.63
N ALA A 191 26.89 -29.69 2.42
CA ALA A 191 25.80 -28.73 2.59
C ALA A 191 25.65 -28.30 4.05
N ARG A 192 25.77 -29.25 5.01
CA ARG A 192 25.73 -28.94 6.45
C ARG A 192 26.89 -28.04 6.88
N GLU A 193 28.11 -28.29 6.42
CA GLU A 193 29.26 -27.43 6.69
C GLU A 193 29.04 -26.00 6.16
N ALA A 194 28.41 -25.86 4.98
CA ALA A 194 28.08 -24.55 4.43
C ALA A 194 27.04 -23.81 5.29
N VAL A 195 26.00 -24.51 5.76
CA VAL A 195 24.99 -23.95 6.67
C VAL A 195 25.64 -23.50 7.98
N GLN A 196 26.48 -24.34 8.59
CA GLN A 196 27.19 -24.01 9.83
C GLN A 196 28.03 -22.72 9.68
N ARG A 197 28.77 -22.57 8.57
CA ARG A 197 29.54 -21.34 8.30
C ARG A 197 28.66 -20.10 8.18
N VAL A 198 27.49 -20.22 7.56
CA VAL A 198 26.53 -19.11 7.43
C VAL A 198 25.94 -18.75 8.80
N GLU A 199 25.59 -19.74 9.62
CA GLU A 199 25.10 -19.51 10.97
C GLU A 199 26.13 -18.80 11.85
N GLU A 200 27.39 -19.22 11.80
CA GLU A 200 28.50 -18.57 12.53
C GLU A 200 28.72 -17.12 12.06
N ALA A 201 28.71 -16.89 10.75
CA ALA A 201 28.83 -15.54 10.19
C ALA A 201 27.67 -14.62 10.59
N LEU A 202 26.44 -15.14 10.65
CA LEU A 202 25.26 -14.41 11.12
C LEU A 202 25.36 -14.07 12.61
N GLN A 203 25.78 -15.01 13.44
CA GLN A 203 25.97 -14.77 14.88
C GLN A 203 27.05 -13.72 15.14
N GLU A 204 28.16 -13.76 14.40
CA GLU A 204 29.21 -12.75 14.52
C GLU A 204 28.73 -11.37 14.06
N HIS A 205 28.00 -11.30 12.95
CA HIS A 205 27.38 -10.05 12.51
C HIS A 205 26.41 -9.49 13.56
N GLU A 206 25.57 -10.34 14.16
CA GLU A 206 24.65 -9.92 15.22
C GLU A 206 25.38 -9.38 16.46
N ARG A 207 26.51 -9.99 16.84
CA ARG A 207 27.35 -9.49 17.95
C ARG A 207 27.98 -8.14 17.63
N ILE A 208 28.53 -7.98 16.42
CA ILE A 208 29.12 -6.71 15.96
C ILE A 208 28.04 -5.60 15.93
N SER A 209 26.85 -5.89 15.40
CA SER A 209 25.74 -4.93 15.35
C SER A 209 25.25 -4.53 16.74
N ARG A 210 25.20 -5.47 17.71
CA ARG A 210 24.85 -5.14 19.11
C ARG A 210 25.91 -4.28 19.79
N ALA A 211 27.19 -4.50 19.50
CA ALA A 211 28.28 -3.72 20.07
C ALA A 211 28.38 -2.30 19.45
N SER A 212 28.27 -2.17 18.13
CA SER A 212 28.30 -0.86 17.45
C SER A 212 27.06 -0.03 17.78
N GLY A 213 25.86 -0.63 17.75
CA GLY A 213 24.63 0.09 18.03
C GLY A 213 24.58 0.69 19.43
N GLN A 214 25.18 0.03 20.43
CA GLN A 214 25.24 0.56 21.79
C GLN A 214 26.24 1.73 21.91
N GLN A 215 27.40 1.63 21.26
CA GLN A 215 28.40 2.71 21.25
C GLN A 215 27.88 3.96 20.52
N ASP A 216 27.22 3.78 19.38
CA ASP A 216 26.64 4.88 18.58
C ASP A 216 25.54 5.62 19.36
N ILE A 217 24.70 4.89 20.12
CA ILE A 217 23.66 5.49 20.97
C ILE A 217 24.28 6.26 22.14
N ASP A 218 25.30 5.70 22.80
CA ASP A 218 25.95 6.34 23.95
C ASP A 218 26.72 7.60 23.55
N GLU A 219 27.38 7.60 22.40
CA GLU A 219 28.07 8.76 21.83
C GLU A 219 27.06 9.84 21.42
N LEU A 220 25.99 9.47 20.72
CA LEU A 220 24.90 10.38 20.37
C LEU A 220 24.25 11.00 21.62
N MET A 221 24.07 10.22 22.69
CA MET A 221 23.55 10.75 23.97
C MET A 221 24.48 11.81 24.57
N LYS A 222 25.81 11.63 24.50
CA LYS A 222 26.78 12.62 24.96
C LYS A 222 26.75 13.87 24.10
N GLU A 223 26.70 13.73 22.77
CA GLU A 223 26.58 14.86 21.84
C GLU A 223 25.29 15.65 22.06
N VAL A 224 24.16 14.97 22.26
CA VAL A 224 22.87 15.60 22.56
C VAL A 224 22.91 16.34 23.89
N GLN A 225 23.57 15.79 24.91
CA GLN A 225 23.74 16.47 26.20
C GLN A 225 24.63 17.71 26.07
N GLU A 226 25.74 17.65 25.31
CA GLU A 226 26.61 18.79 25.09
C GLU A 226 25.93 19.88 24.24
N ALA A 227 25.20 19.49 23.19
CA ALA A 227 24.40 20.42 22.39
C ALA A 227 23.32 21.12 23.23
N ARG A 228 22.69 20.41 24.18
CA ARG A 228 21.75 21.01 25.15
C ARG A 228 22.47 21.99 26.08
N ARG A 229 23.67 21.66 26.56
CA ARG A 229 24.48 22.55 27.41
C ARG A 229 24.88 23.83 26.66
N ILE A 230 25.40 23.69 25.44
CA ILE A 230 25.76 24.83 24.57
C ILE A 230 24.52 25.70 24.32
N LYS A 231 23.38 25.10 23.98
CA LYS A 231 22.13 25.84 23.81
C LYS A 231 21.74 26.61 25.07
N MET A 232 21.77 25.96 26.24
CA MET A 232 21.46 26.60 27.52
C MET A 232 22.42 27.75 27.87
N LEU A 233 23.70 27.64 27.49
CA LEU A 233 24.70 28.67 27.76
C LEU A 233 24.52 29.91 26.85
N HIS A 234 24.15 29.70 25.59
CA HIS A 234 24.07 30.78 24.59
C HIS A 234 22.65 31.37 24.45
N GLN A 235 21.61 30.67 24.92
CA GLN A 235 20.24 31.17 24.87
C GLN A 235 20.03 32.45 25.71
N PRO A 236 20.55 32.58 26.95
CA PRO A 236 20.48 33.82 27.71
C PRO A 236 21.20 34.99 27.03
N SER A 237 22.35 34.75 26.39
CA SER A 237 23.09 35.78 25.65
C SER A 237 22.29 36.29 24.45
N LYS A 238 21.75 35.37 23.63
CA LYS A 238 20.92 35.76 22.47
C LYS A 238 19.65 36.51 22.89
N VAL A 239 19.02 36.10 23.99
CA VAL A 239 17.85 36.81 24.53
C VAL A 239 18.23 38.21 24.99
N MET A 240 19.37 38.36 25.67
CA MET A 240 19.87 39.67 26.10
C MET A 240 20.22 40.58 24.91
N ASP A 241 20.88 40.05 23.88
CA ASP A 241 21.21 40.80 22.66
C ASP A 241 19.92 41.25 21.93
N MET A 242 18.95 40.34 21.79
CA MET A 242 17.64 40.65 21.23
C MET A 242 16.88 41.68 22.09
N GLU A 243 16.94 41.59 23.41
CA GLU A 243 16.32 42.57 24.31
C GLU A 243 16.93 43.97 24.16
N GLN A 244 18.27 44.05 23.99
CA GLN A 244 18.97 45.30 23.73
C GLN A 244 18.60 45.88 22.36
N GLU A 245 18.56 45.06 21.31
CA GLU A 245 18.09 45.48 19.98
C GLU A 245 16.64 45.98 20.02
N LEU A 246 15.76 45.29 20.75
CA LEU A 246 14.35 45.65 20.88
C LEU A 246 14.20 46.97 21.66
N LEU A 247 15.03 47.21 22.68
CA LEU A 247 15.14 48.50 23.38
C LEU A 247 15.58 49.62 22.42
N ALA A 248 16.60 49.38 21.60
CA ALA A 248 17.08 50.35 20.61
C ALA A 248 16.01 50.67 19.55
N LEU A 249 15.32 49.65 19.03
CA LEU A 249 14.22 49.81 18.08
C LEU A 249 13.03 50.55 18.69
N ARG A 250 12.70 50.29 19.96
CA ARG A 250 11.65 51.04 20.67
C ARG A 250 12.01 52.51 20.84
N LEU A 251 13.26 52.82 21.17
CA LEU A 251 13.76 54.19 21.24
C LEU A 251 13.68 54.89 19.88
N GLN A 252 14.14 54.23 18.81
CA GLN A 252 14.03 54.75 17.45
C GLN A 252 12.58 54.94 17.01
N LEU A 253 11.69 53.99 17.35
CA LEU A 253 10.26 54.09 17.05
C LEU A 253 9.65 55.27 17.79
N ALA A 254 9.94 55.45 19.09
CA ALA A 254 9.45 56.59 19.85
C ALA A 254 9.92 57.93 19.27
N GLU A 255 11.18 58.00 18.84
CA GLU A 255 11.74 59.16 18.17
C GLU A 255 11.09 59.41 16.81
N LYS A 256 10.93 58.38 15.98
CA LYS A 256 10.24 58.47 14.69
C LYS A 256 8.76 58.80 14.85
N SER A 257 8.08 58.29 15.87
CA SER A 257 6.70 58.63 16.20
C SER A 257 6.59 60.10 16.58
N LYS A 258 7.54 60.65 17.35
CA LYS A 258 7.58 62.09 17.64
C LYS A 258 7.73 62.91 16.36
N HIS A 259 8.61 62.52 15.46
CA HIS A 259 8.78 63.17 14.15
C HIS A 259 7.54 63.01 13.27
N SER A 260 6.90 61.84 13.27
CA SER A 260 5.66 61.58 12.56
C SER A 260 4.52 62.44 13.08
N LEU A 261 4.43 62.66 14.39
CA LEU A 261 3.44 63.55 15.00
C LEU A 261 3.66 65.02 14.60
N VAL A 262 4.92 65.44 14.48
CA VAL A 262 5.28 66.77 13.95
C VAL A 262 4.91 66.87 12.47
N LEU A 263 5.30 65.89 11.66
CA LEU A 263 4.95 65.81 10.23
C LEU A 263 3.44 65.71 10.01
N GLN A 264 2.69 65.01 10.88
CA GLN A 264 1.23 64.96 10.84
C GLN A 264 0.61 66.30 11.20
N LYS A 265 1.18 67.04 12.16
CA LYS A 265 0.75 68.42 12.46
C LYS A 265 1.07 69.36 11.29
N GLU A 266 2.23 69.23 10.66
CA GLU A 266 2.62 69.98 9.47
C GLU A 266 1.76 69.61 8.26
N LEU A 267 1.46 68.33 8.04
CA LEU A 267 0.54 67.84 7.02
C LEU A 267 -0.89 68.28 7.31
N ALA A 268 -1.36 68.28 8.56
CA ALA A 268 -2.67 68.81 8.91
C ALA A 268 -2.76 70.34 8.69
N MET A 269 -1.62 71.04 8.81
CA MET A 269 -1.50 72.45 8.45
C MET A 269 -1.43 72.66 6.93
N SER A 270 -0.82 71.73 6.18
CA SER A 270 -0.68 71.76 4.71
C SER A 270 -1.89 71.19 3.96
N LYS A 271 -2.69 70.33 4.59
CA LYS A 271 -3.91 69.71 4.06
C LYS A 271 -5.17 70.53 4.34
N ARG A 272 -5.06 71.78 4.82
CA ARG A 272 -6.19 72.76 4.82
C ARG A 272 -6.59 73.21 3.41
N SER A 273 -6.41 72.33 2.42
CA SER A 273 -6.63 72.54 1.01
C SER A 273 -6.78 71.17 0.33
N GLU A 274 -7.82 70.42 0.71
CA GLU A 274 -8.59 69.53 -0.18
C GLU A 274 -9.84 69.03 0.56
N ASP A 275 -11.01 69.34 -0.02
CA ASP A 275 -12.35 69.25 0.57
C ASP A 275 -12.93 67.83 0.34
N ASN A 276 -12.46 66.83 1.09
CA ASN A 276 -13.03 65.46 1.03
C ASN A 276 -13.95 65.23 2.24
N MET A 277 -15.25 65.00 1.98
CA MET A 277 -16.26 64.82 3.03
C MET A 277 -16.21 63.46 3.74
N TYR A 278 -15.66 62.43 3.09
CA TYR A 278 -15.58 61.06 3.61
C TYR A 278 -14.24 60.41 3.28
N GLU A 279 -13.80 59.47 4.13
CA GLU A 279 -12.60 58.64 3.92
C GLU A 279 -12.88 57.15 4.17
N LEU A 280 -12.01 56.31 3.60
CA LEU A 280 -11.97 54.88 3.89
C LEU A 280 -10.95 54.63 5.01
N ASP A 281 -11.42 54.07 6.11
CA ASP A 281 -10.62 53.62 7.23
C ASP A 281 -10.57 52.09 7.27
N GLY A 282 -9.44 51.54 7.73
CA GLY A 282 -9.19 50.10 7.82
C GLY A 282 -8.01 49.63 6.99
N THR A 283 -7.48 48.46 7.35
CA THR A 283 -6.36 47.85 6.64
C THR A 283 -6.85 47.25 5.32
N GLU A 284 -6.19 47.61 4.21
CA GLU A 284 -6.49 47.17 2.85
C GLU A 284 -5.98 45.74 2.57
N ALA A 285 -6.35 44.78 3.44
CA ALA A 285 -5.88 43.40 3.36
C ALA A 285 -7.03 42.40 3.61
N LEU A 286 -6.93 41.22 2.97
CA LEU A 286 -7.87 40.12 3.17
C LEU A 286 -7.84 39.66 4.63
N GLY A 287 -9.02 39.65 5.27
CA GLY A 287 -9.17 39.36 6.69
C GLY A 287 -9.35 40.61 7.57
N SER A 288 -9.35 41.79 6.97
CA SER A 288 -9.73 43.05 7.63
C SER A 288 -11.17 43.44 7.27
N TYR A 289 -11.59 44.63 7.69
CA TYR A 289 -12.78 45.30 7.17
C TYR A 289 -12.43 46.75 6.86
N LEU A 290 -13.14 47.30 5.87
CA LEU A 290 -13.08 48.71 5.49
C LEU A 290 -14.35 49.39 5.96
N ARG A 291 -14.21 50.60 6.49
CA ARG A 291 -15.30 51.43 7.01
C ARG A 291 -15.22 52.81 6.39
N ILE A 292 -16.36 53.32 5.94
CA ILE A 292 -16.48 54.70 5.49
C ILE A 292 -16.68 55.57 6.73
N CYS A 293 -15.81 56.56 6.90
CA CYS A 293 -15.80 57.50 8.01
C CYS A 293 -16.04 58.94 7.50
N PRO A 294 -16.87 59.75 8.19
CA PRO A 294 -17.01 61.17 7.89
C PRO A 294 -15.74 61.95 8.29
N CYS A 295 -15.24 62.82 7.41
CA CYS A 295 -14.02 63.60 7.64
C CYS A 295 -14.25 65.05 8.06
N SER A 296 -15.49 65.52 8.00
CA SER A 296 -15.84 66.92 8.29
C SER A 296 -17.12 67.02 9.13
N GLU A 297 -17.26 68.10 9.89
CA GLU A 297 -18.50 68.44 10.60
C GLU A 297 -19.68 68.72 9.66
N ARG A 298 -19.42 68.85 8.35
CA ARG A 298 -20.45 69.02 7.30
C ARG A 298 -20.93 67.68 6.71
N ALA A 299 -20.27 66.57 7.03
CA ALA A 299 -20.68 65.26 6.56
C ALA A 299 -21.94 64.80 7.30
N LEU A 300 -22.92 64.29 6.55
CA LEU A 300 -24.16 63.75 7.09
C LEU A 300 -23.90 62.48 7.91
N GLU A 301 -24.79 62.17 8.85
CA GLU A 301 -24.72 60.91 9.56
C GLU A 301 -24.83 59.74 8.57
N LEU A 302 -23.99 58.71 8.73
CA LEU A 302 -23.91 57.58 7.80
C LEU A 302 -25.24 56.81 7.67
N SER A 303 -26.18 56.98 8.61
CA SER A 303 -27.55 56.42 8.55
C SER A 303 -28.43 57.05 7.47
N GLU A 304 -28.12 58.27 7.04
CA GLU A 304 -28.88 59.01 6.01
C GLU A 304 -28.27 58.82 4.61
N CYS A 305 -27.09 58.21 4.54
CA CYS A 305 -26.39 57.94 3.29
C CYS A 305 -26.76 56.56 2.73
N SER A 306 -26.78 56.45 1.41
CA SER A 306 -26.80 55.15 0.72
C SER A 306 -25.41 54.82 0.18
N PHE A 307 -25.03 53.54 0.28
CA PHE A 307 -23.70 53.06 -0.08
C PHE A 307 -23.81 52.00 -1.15
N GLN A 308 -22.81 51.93 -2.03
CA GLN A 308 -22.61 50.78 -2.91
C GLN A 308 -21.12 50.55 -3.14
N TRP A 309 -20.68 49.30 -2.94
CA TRP A 309 -19.30 48.88 -3.16
C TRP A 309 -19.09 48.23 -4.52
N TYR A 310 -17.89 48.41 -5.05
CA TYR A 310 -17.45 47.95 -6.35
C TYR A 310 -16.01 47.44 -6.29
N ARG A 311 -15.69 46.50 -7.17
CA ARG A 311 -14.31 46.05 -7.42
C ARG A 311 -13.88 46.51 -8.80
N LEU A 312 -12.69 47.11 -8.91
CA LEU A 312 -12.14 47.58 -10.18
C LEU A 312 -11.32 46.47 -10.84
N SER A 313 -11.55 46.20 -12.13
CA SER A 313 -10.76 45.23 -12.89
C SER A 313 -9.40 45.76 -13.33
N SER A 314 -8.38 44.92 -13.21
CA SER A 314 -6.99 45.22 -13.55
C SER A 314 -6.76 45.45 -15.06
N GLU A 315 -7.64 44.95 -15.94
CA GLU A 315 -7.38 44.89 -17.38
C GLU A 315 -8.10 45.98 -18.20
N ALA A 316 -9.11 46.64 -17.65
CA ALA A 316 -9.92 47.60 -18.42
C ALA A 316 -10.50 48.78 -17.61
N GLY A 317 -10.13 48.95 -16.33
CA GLY A 317 -10.77 49.95 -15.47
C GLY A 317 -12.28 49.73 -15.28
N LYS A 318 -12.79 48.55 -15.67
CA LYS A 318 -14.21 48.22 -15.61
C LYS A 318 -14.61 48.05 -14.15
N LYS A 319 -15.66 48.78 -13.77
CA LYS A 319 -16.26 48.77 -12.44
C LYS A 319 -17.22 47.60 -12.32
N GLU A 320 -16.90 46.62 -11.49
CA GLU A 320 -17.76 45.46 -11.21
C GLU A 320 -18.55 45.71 -9.92
N LEU A 321 -19.88 45.65 -10.02
CA LEU A 321 -20.79 45.83 -8.89
C LEU A 321 -20.69 44.65 -7.91
N ILE A 322 -20.50 44.94 -6.61
CA ILE A 322 -20.59 43.92 -5.57
C ILE A 322 -22.04 43.89 -5.05
N SER A 323 -22.87 43.07 -5.69
CA SER A 323 -24.32 43.02 -5.44
C SER A 323 -24.68 42.80 -3.96
N GLY A 324 -25.45 43.70 -3.36
CA GLY A 324 -25.83 43.63 -1.95
C GLY A 324 -24.80 44.16 -0.94
N ALA A 325 -23.63 44.64 -1.40
CA ALA A 325 -22.70 45.39 -0.56
C ALA A 325 -23.12 46.86 -0.48
N THR A 326 -24.15 47.13 0.33
CA THR A 326 -24.81 48.45 0.42
C THR A 326 -24.72 49.09 1.80
N LYS A 327 -23.68 48.74 2.56
CA LYS A 327 -23.45 49.24 3.92
C LYS A 327 -22.18 50.09 3.98
N SER A 328 -22.08 50.91 5.02
CA SER A 328 -20.88 51.72 5.29
C SER A 328 -19.63 50.90 5.63
N VAL A 329 -19.81 49.60 5.93
CA VAL A 329 -18.73 48.65 6.22
C VAL A 329 -18.75 47.52 5.19
N TYR A 330 -17.58 47.21 4.65
CA TYR A 330 -17.36 46.08 3.76
C TYR A 330 -16.12 45.29 4.19
N ALA A 331 -16.25 43.97 4.25
CA ALA A 331 -15.13 43.10 4.58
C ALA A 331 -14.63 42.37 3.33
N PRO A 332 -13.39 42.66 2.86
CA PRO A 332 -12.85 42.01 1.69
C PRO A 332 -12.95 40.48 1.73
N GLU A 333 -13.21 39.89 0.57
CA GLU A 333 -13.28 38.44 0.36
C GLU A 333 -12.26 38.00 -0.70
N PRO A 334 -12.02 36.69 -0.89
CA PRO A 334 -10.96 36.22 -1.77
C PRO A 334 -10.95 36.77 -3.21
N PHE A 335 -12.11 37.15 -3.78
CA PHE A 335 -12.16 37.80 -5.11
C PHE A 335 -11.72 39.26 -5.13
N ASP A 336 -11.63 39.92 -3.99
CA ASP A 336 -11.21 41.32 -3.89
C ASP A 336 -9.67 41.45 -3.84
N VAL A 337 -8.95 40.36 -3.56
CA VAL A 337 -7.48 40.35 -3.50
C VAL A 337 -6.89 40.79 -4.83
N GLY A 338 -5.96 41.76 -4.77
CA GLY A 338 -5.33 42.35 -5.95
C GLY A 338 -6.24 43.30 -6.73
N ARG A 339 -7.43 43.62 -6.24
CA ARG A 339 -8.34 44.61 -6.82
C ARG A 339 -8.37 45.88 -5.96
N ILE A 340 -8.59 47.03 -6.60
CA ILE A 340 -8.92 48.28 -5.89
C ILE A 340 -10.42 48.24 -5.59
N LEU A 341 -10.79 48.55 -4.34
CA LEU A 341 -12.19 48.65 -3.93
C LEU A 341 -12.62 50.10 -3.95
N HIS A 342 -13.84 50.32 -4.44
CA HIS A 342 -14.45 51.63 -4.60
C HIS A 342 -15.83 51.62 -3.94
N ALA A 343 -16.13 52.63 -3.13
CA ALA A 343 -17.45 52.87 -2.59
C ALA A 343 -18.02 54.19 -3.11
N GLU A 344 -19.26 54.14 -3.60
CA GLU A 344 -20.08 55.32 -3.85
C GLU A 344 -20.96 55.60 -2.64
N ILE A 345 -20.96 56.87 -2.23
CA ILE A 345 -21.72 57.39 -1.12
C ILE A 345 -22.67 58.43 -1.71
N ILE A 346 -23.97 58.19 -1.60
CA ILE A 346 -24.98 59.16 -2.03
C ILE A 346 -25.59 59.79 -0.79
N SER A 347 -25.41 61.10 -0.65
CA SER A 347 -25.91 61.93 0.44
C SER A 347 -26.59 63.18 -0.13
N ASP A 348 -27.85 63.40 0.20
CA ASP A 348 -28.66 64.53 -0.29
C ASP A 348 -28.60 64.76 -1.83
N GLY A 349 -28.62 63.67 -2.60
CA GLY A 349 -28.56 63.69 -4.07
C GLY A 349 -27.16 63.95 -4.65
N GLN A 350 -26.15 64.23 -3.83
CA GLN A 350 -24.76 64.34 -4.25
C GLN A 350 -24.03 63.00 -4.09
N MET A 351 -23.27 62.61 -5.12
CA MET A 351 -22.46 61.40 -5.10
C MET A 351 -21.01 61.72 -4.76
N THR A 352 -20.50 61.14 -3.69
CA THR A 352 -19.08 61.13 -3.33
C THR A 352 -18.50 59.74 -3.55
N THR A 353 -17.23 59.68 -3.92
CA THR A 353 -16.52 58.44 -4.24
C THR A 353 -15.29 58.35 -3.35
N VAL A 354 -15.11 57.20 -2.72
CA VAL A 354 -13.90 56.85 -1.95
C VAL A 354 -13.36 55.52 -2.45
N ALA A 355 -12.04 55.42 -2.61
CA ALA A 355 -11.39 54.19 -3.06
C ALA A 355 -10.22 53.83 -2.13
N THR A 356 -9.84 52.56 -2.13
CA THR A 356 -8.63 52.10 -1.44
C THR A 356 -7.39 52.75 -2.06
N THR A 357 -6.38 53.00 -1.23
CA THR A 357 -5.10 53.60 -1.66
C THR A 357 -4.33 52.70 -2.60
N GLY A 358 -4.50 51.38 -2.47
CA GLY A 358 -3.96 50.37 -3.38
C GLY A 358 -4.87 49.16 -3.57
N PRO A 359 -4.36 48.12 -4.25
CA PRO A 359 -5.03 46.83 -4.34
C PRO A 359 -5.08 46.12 -2.99
N ILE A 360 -6.13 45.34 -2.73
CA ILE A 360 -6.25 44.57 -1.47
C ILE A 360 -5.15 43.52 -1.38
N ASP A 361 -4.40 43.56 -0.28
CA ASP A 361 -3.33 42.62 0.02
C ASP A 361 -3.86 41.20 0.31
N PRO A 362 -3.16 40.16 -0.13
CA PRO A 362 -3.49 38.77 0.22
C PRO A 362 -3.20 38.50 1.70
N ALA A 363 -3.95 37.57 2.30
CA ALA A 363 -3.67 37.10 3.65
C ALA A 363 -2.40 36.21 3.69
N PRO A 364 -1.34 36.57 4.43
CA PRO A 364 -0.09 35.82 4.46
C PRO A 364 -0.28 34.35 4.85
N GLY A 365 0.23 33.44 4.03
CA GLY A 365 0.18 31.99 4.28
C GLY A 365 -1.21 31.34 4.17
N LEU A 366 -2.25 32.07 3.74
CA LEU A 366 -3.58 31.50 3.51
C LEU A 366 -3.57 30.51 2.34
N GLY A 367 -2.87 30.82 1.25
CA GLY A 367 -2.74 29.90 0.10
C GLY A 367 -2.15 28.54 0.50
N ASN A 368 -1.03 28.54 1.22
CA ASN A 368 -0.39 27.32 1.73
C ASN A 368 -1.32 26.53 2.67
N TYR A 369 -2.11 27.23 3.49
CA TYR A 369 -3.10 26.60 4.35
C TYR A 369 -4.20 25.91 3.54
N VAL A 370 -4.75 26.57 2.52
CA VAL A 370 -5.76 25.98 1.62
C VAL A 370 -5.19 24.78 0.85
N GLU A 371 -3.95 24.85 0.33
CA GLU A 371 -3.29 23.70 -0.32
C GLU A 371 -3.17 22.49 0.61
N ALA A 372 -2.87 22.71 1.89
CA ALA A 372 -2.82 21.63 2.88
C ALA A 372 -4.22 21.01 3.11
N LEU A 373 -5.27 21.83 3.14
CA LEU A 373 -6.65 21.37 3.30
C LEU A 373 -7.16 20.57 2.10
N VAL A 374 -6.80 20.96 0.87
CA VAL A 374 -7.22 20.28 -0.38
C VAL A 374 -6.79 18.81 -0.44
N ARG A 375 -5.70 18.45 0.26
CA ARG A 375 -5.21 17.06 0.35
C ARG A 375 -6.19 16.13 1.09
N ARG A 376 -7.10 16.67 1.89
CA ARG A 376 -8.13 15.91 2.63
C ARG A 376 -9.44 15.90 1.83
N HIS A 377 -10.26 14.86 2.02
CA HIS A 377 -11.49 14.68 1.23
C HIS A 377 -12.70 15.50 1.72
N ASP A 378 -12.73 15.84 3.00
CA ASP A 378 -13.81 16.58 3.67
C ASP A 378 -13.15 17.38 4.82
N ILE A 379 -13.42 18.68 4.89
CA ILE A 379 -12.89 19.59 5.93
C ILE A 379 -14.05 20.16 6.73
N GLU A 380 -13.87 20.21 8.04
CA GLU A 380 -14.86 20.69 9.00
C GLU A 380 -14.46 22.06 9.53
N PHE A 381 -15.42 23.00 9.52
CA PHE A 381 -15.28 24.32 10.10
C PHE A 381 -16.37 24.53 11.15
N ASN A 382 -16.00 24.97 12.34
CA ASN A 382 -16.96 25.38 13.35
C ASN A 382 -17.57 26.72 12.95
N VAL A 383 -18.90 26.78 12.94
CA VAL A 383 -19.64 27.97 12.54
C VAL A 383 -20.84 28.22 13.44
N VAL A 384 -21.24 29.48 13.57
CA VAL A 384 -22.51 29.90 14.16
C VAL A 384 -23.40 30.46 13.06
N ILE A 385 -24.67 30.04 13.04
CA ILE A 385 -25.65 30.59 12.09
C ILE A 385 -26.11 31.94 12.63
N VAL A 386 -25.78 33.01 11.91
CA VAL A 386 -26.20 34.39 12.25
C VAL A 386 -27.54 34.71 11.60
N GLN A 387 -27.73 34.27 10.36
CA GLN A 387 -28.99 34.42 9.63
C GLN A 387 -29.34 33.15 8.88
N MET A 388 -30.64 32.89 8.76
CA MET A 388 -31.19 31.82 7.93
C MET A 388 -32.31 32.41 7.07
N ASN A 389 -32.20 32.27 5.74
CA ASN A 389 -33.14 32.83 4.77
C ASN A 389 -33.39 34.34 4.93
N GLY A 390 -32.36 35.09 5.31
CA GLY A 390 -32.42 36.54 5.53
C GLY A 390 -33.05 36.96 6.86
N LEU A 391 -33.46 36.02 7.71
CA LEU A 391 -33.95 36.29 9.05
C LEU A 391 -32.85 36.01 10.08
N ASP A 392 -32.74 36.89 11.07
CA ASP A 392 -31.77 36.73 12.16
C ASP A 392 -32.03 35.45 12.95
N HIS A 393 -30.96 34.73 13.23
CA HIS A 393 -30.98 33.49 13.99
C HIS A 393 -30.38 33.75 15.37
N SER A 394 -31.23 33.77 16.41
CA SER A 394 -30.82 34.14 17.77
C SER A 394 -30.02 33.06 18.52
N SER A 395 -29.96 31.83 18.02
CA SER A 395 -29.27 30.74 18.70
C SER A 395 -27.76 30.78 18.43
N GLN A 396 -26.97 30.90 19.50
CA GLN A 396 -25.51 30.82 19.47
C GLN A 396 -24.96 29.38 19.47
N SER A 397 -25.77 28.40 19.04
CA SER A 397 -25.31 27.01 18.97
C SER A 397 -24.18 26.87 17.93
N ILE A 398 -23.13 26.13 18.29
CA ILE A 398 -22.07 25.76 17.35
C ILE A 398 -22.57 24.69 16.38
N HIS A 399 -22.33 24.91 15.10
CA HIS A 399 -22.61 24.02 13.98
C HIS A 399 -21.30 23.65 13.29
N VAL A 400 -21.32 22.58 12.51
CA VAL A 400 -20.16 22.16 11.72
C VAL A 400 -20.49 22.27 10.25
N LEU A 401 -19.76 23.15 9.54
CA LEU A 401 -19.78 23.26 8.10
C LEU A 401 -18.73 22.33 7.51
N HIS A 402 -19.19 21.33 6.76
CA HIS A 402 -18.34 20.44 5.97
C HIS A 402 -18.18 21.01 4.57
N VAL A 403 -16.94 21.15 4.13
CA VAL A 403 -16.54 21.50 2.77
C VAL A 403 -15.77 20.31 2.19
N GLY A 404 -16.47 19.50 1.39
CA GLY A 404 -15.90 18.31 0.78
C GLY A 404 -15.89 18.38 -0.74
N LYS A 405 -15.13 17.49 -1.39
CA LYS A 405 -14.83 17.55 -2.83
C LYS A 405 -16.03 17.68 -3.78
N MET A 406 -17.21 17.21 -3.39
CA MET A 406 -18.41 17.22 -4.24
C MET A 406 -19.59 18.00 -3.66
N ARG A 407 -19.53 18.40 -2.40
CA ARG A 407 -20.72 18.91 -1.66
C ARG A 407 -20.34 19.65 -0.39
N MET A 408 -21.24 20.53 0.03
CA MET A 408 -21.20 21.18 1.33
C MET A 408 -22.32 20.66 2.23
N LYS A 409 -22.06 20.57 3.54
CA LYS A 409 -23.06 20.13 4.53
C LYS A 409 -22.97 20.98 5.78
N LEU A 410 -24.10 21.23 6.43
CA LEU A 410 -24.18 21.89 7.72
C LEU A 410 -24.84 20.97 8.73
N HIS A 411 -24.17 20.73 9.85
CA HIS A 411 -24.64 19.87 10.93
C HIS A 411 -24.82 20.63 12.24
N LYS A 412 -25.82 20.21 13.03
CA LYS A 412 -25.95 20.54 14.45
C LYS A 412 -25.81 19.25 15.25
N GLY A 413 -24.65 19.04 15.87
CA GLY A 413 -24.32 17.76 16.50
C GLY A 413 -24.37 16.62 15.48
N LYS A 414 -25.18 15.57 15.75
CA LYS A 414 -25.35 14.42 14.83
C LYS A 414 -26.39 14.66 13.73
N THR A 415 -27.09 15.78 13.74
CA THR A 415 -28.20 16.06 12.82
C THR A 415 -27.72 16.88 11.64
N THR A 416 -27.92 16.39 10.41
CA THR A 416 -27.69 17.17 9.19
C THR A 416 -28.82 18.16 8.98
N MET A 417 -28.53 19.45 9.01
CA MET A 417 -29.50 20.51 8.70
C MET A 417 -29.64 20.69 7.19
N THR A 418 -28.51 20.75 6.49
CA THR A 418 -28.46 20.96 5.05
C THR A 418 -27.32 20.14 4.45
N LYS A 419 -27.54 19.59 3.26
CA LYS A 419 -26.52 18.91 2.47
C LYS A 419 -26.85 19.14 1.01
N GLU A 420 -25.96 19.81 0.29
CA GLU A 420 -26.16 20.14 -1.12
C GLU A 420 -24.87 19.90 -1.90
N TYR A 421 -25.01 19.28 -3.07
CA TYR A 421 -23.92 19.12 -4.02
C TYR A 421 -23.61 20.47 -4.70
N TYR A 422 -22.37 20.66 -5.13
CA TYR A 422 -22.04 21.85 -5.91
C TYR A 422 -22.92 21.93 -7.15
N SER A 423 -23.55 23.08 -7.35
CA SER A 423 -24.51 23.31 -8.42
C SER A 423 -24.45 24.74 -8.92
N THR A 424 -24.99 24.96 -10.12
CA THR A 424 -25.10 26.30 -10.71
C THR A 424 -26.07 27.20 -9.94
N SER A 425 -26.93 26.68 -9.07
CA SER A 425 -27.77 27.50 -8.19
C SER A 425 -27.11 27.86 -6.85
N MET A 426 -26.01 27.20 -6.47
CA MET A 426 -25.36 27.43 -5.18
C MET A 426 -24.55 28.73 -5.19
N GLN A 427 -24.64 29.56 -4.16
CA GLN A 427 -23.85 30.79 -4.06
C GLN A 427 -23.01 30.78 -2.78
N LEU A 428 -21.78 31.30 -2.86
CA LEU A 428 -20.89 31.43 -1.71
C LEU A 428 -19.95 32.63 -1.88
N CYS A 429 -19.99 33.53 -0.91
CA CYS A 429 -19.13 34.71 -0.85
C CYS A 429 -18.94 35.19 0.59
N GLY A 430 -18.09 36.19 0.77
CA GLY A 430 -18.10 36.98 2.00
C GLY A 430 -19.46 37.61 2.27
N VAL A 431 -19.83 37.81 3.54
CA VAL A 431 -21.07 38.54 3.84
C VAL A 431 -20.95 40.00 3.40
N ARG A 432 -22.02 40.52 2.80
CA ARG A 432 -22.09 41.90 2.24
C ARG A 432 -22.94 42.85 3.10
N GLY A 433 -23.62 42.32 4.12
CA GLY A 433 -24.60 43.02 4.97
C GLY A 433 -24.03 43.92 6.07
N GLY A 434 -22.73 44.21 6.06
CA GLY A 434 -22.06 45.09 7.03
C GLY A 434 -21.93 44.52 8.44
N GLY A 435 -21.37 45.33 9.36
CA GLY A 435 -21.16 44.98 10.77
C GLY A 435 -19.74 44.51 11.10
N ASN A 436 -19.38 44.58 12.39
CA ASN A 436 -18.02 44.27 12.85
C ASN A 436 -17.63 42.80 12.66
N ALA A 437 -18.61 41.88 12.58
CA ALA A 437 -18.38 40.46 12.34
C ALA A 437 -18.29 40.09 10.85
N ALA A 438 -18.39 41.06 9.92
CA ALA A 438 -18.44 40.77 8.49
C ALA A 438 -17.18 40.05 7.95
N ALA A 439 -16.01 40.35 8.53
CA ALA A 439 -14.75 39.70 8.14
C ALA A 439 -14.69 38.21 8.53
N GLN A 440 -15.46 37.82 9.55
CA GLN A 440 -15.55 36.43 10.04
C GLN A 440 -16.74 35.68 9.47
N ALA A 441 -17.62 36.33 8.71
CA ALA A 441 -18.86 35.73 8.21
C ALA A 441 -18.86 35.53 6.69
N ALA A 442 -19.49 34.44 6.25
CA ALA A 442 -19.74 34.11 4.86
C ALA A 442 -21.24 33.95 4.60
N PHE A 443 -21.68 34.36 3.42
CA PHE A 443 -23.00 34.07 2.90
C PHE A 443 -22.94 32.79 2.06
N TRP A 444 -23.77 31.81 2.40
CA TRP A 444 -23.93 30.57 1.66
C TRP A 444 -25.39 30.35 1.30
N GLN A 445 -25.71 30.43 0.01
CA GLN A 445 -26.98 29.95 -0.53
C GLN A 445 -26.79 28.51 -0.99
N ALA A 446 -27.32 27.56 -0.21
CA ALA A 446 -27.20 26.14 -0.52
C ALA A 446 -28.02 25.76 -1.77
N LYS A 447 -29.23 26.33 -1.87
CA LYS A 447 -30.13 26.26 -3.04
C LYS A 447 -31.11 27.44 -3.01
N VAL A 448 -31.87 27.61 -4.08
CA VAL A 448 -32.92 28.63 -4.14
C VAL A 448 -33.90 28.46 -2.96
N GLY A 449 -34.14 29.54 -2.23
CA GLY A 449 -34.98 29.54 -1.03
C GLY A 449 -34.32 29.02 0.25
N LEU A 450 -33.04 28.63 0.22
CA LEU A 450 -32.28 28.19 1.39
C LEU A 450 -30.89 28.84 1.45
N SER A 451 -30.74 29.83 2.33
CA SER A 451 -29.49 30.55 2.54
C SER A 451 -29.14 30.72 4.02
N PHE A 452 -27.84 30.90 4.27
CA PHE A 452 -27.26 31.05 5.59
C PHE A 452 -26.23 32.17 5.59
N VAL A 453 -26.14 32.91 6.70
CA VAL A 453 -24.96 33.67 7.06
C VAL A 453 -24.26 32.93 8.19
N LEU A 454 -23.05 32.46 7.91
CA LEU A 454 -22.25 31.62 8.80
C LEU A 454 -21.07 32.43 9.33
N ALA A 455 -20.98 32.61 10.64
CA ALA A 455 -19.81 33.20 11.30
C ALA A 455 -18.83 32.08 11.69
N PHE A 456 -17.57 32.24 11.32
CA PHE A 456 -16.48 31.31 11.60
C PHE A 456 -15.70 31.73 12.85
N GLU A 457 -14.86 30.83 13.37
CA GLU A 457 -13.99 31.12 14.52
C GLU A 457 -12.95 32.21 14.22
N SER A 458 -12.55 32.39 12.96
CA SER A 458 -11.64 33.46 12.54
C SER A 458 -11.87 33.86 11.08
N GLU A 459 -11.36 35.03 10.70
CA GLU A 459 -11.33 35.53 9.33
C GLU A 459 -10.51 34.59 8.43
N ARG A 460 -9.47 33.96 8.99
CA ARG A 460 -8.65 32.99 8.28
C ARG A 460 -9.44 31.73 7.92
N GLU A 461 -10.21 31.18 8.86
CA GLU A 461 -11.08 30.01 8.62
C GLU A 461 -12.19 30.34 7.62
N ARG A 462 -12.82 31.51 7.75
CA ARG A 462 -13.82 32.02 6.80
C ARG A 462 -13.28 32.05 5.37
N ASN A 463 -12.11 32.68 5.18
CA ASN A 463 -11.52 32.81 3.85
C ASN A 463 -11.00 31.48 3.31
N ALA A 464 -10.44 30.61 4.17
CA ALA A 464 -10.03 29.26 3.80
C ALA A 464 -11.23 28.42 3.33
N ALA A 465 -12.35 28.46 4.04
CA ALA A 465 -13.58 27.76 3.67
C ALA A 465 -14.13 28.23 2.31
N ILE A 466 -14.16 29.54 2.06
CA ILE A 466 -14.59 30.10 0.77
C ILE A 466 -13.67 29.62 -0.35
N MET A 467 -12.35 29.78 -0.21
CA MET A 467 -11.38 29.37 -1.23
C MET A 467 -11.43 27.87 -1.50
N LEU A 468 -11.51 27.05 -0.45
CA LEU A 468 -11.60 25.59 -0.55
C LEU A 468 -12.88 25.15 -1.26
N ALA A 469 -14.02 25.71 -0.88
CA ALA A 469 -15.30 25.38 -1.51
C ALA A 469 -15.34 25.77 -2.98
N ARG A 470 -14.78 26.95 -3.34
CA ARG A 470 -14.65 27.38 -4.74
C ARG A 470 -13.77 26.44 -5.54
N ARG A 471 -12.65 26.00 -4.98
CA ARG A 471 -11.76 25.04 -5.64
C ARG A 471 -12.42 23.69 -5.88
N PHE A 472 -13.06 23.11 -4.87
CA PHE A 472 -13.77 21.84 -5.04
C PHE A 472 -14.96 21.95 -5.99
N ALA A 473 -15.67 23.08 -5.99
CA ALA A 473 -16.71 23.35 -6.97
C ALA A 473 -16.13 23.43 -8.39
N PHE A 474 -14.98 24.10 -8.56
CA PHE A 474 -14.28 24.18 -9.83
C PHE A 474 -13.85 22.81 -10.36
N ASP A 475 -13.34 21.92 -9.49
CA ASP A 475 -13.03 20.53 -9.83
C ASP A 475 -14.28 19.75 -10.29
N CYS A 476 -15.48 20.20 -9.90
CA CYS A 476 -16.77 19.69 -10.36
C CYS A 476 -17.33 20.43 -11.60
N ASN A 477 -16.53 21.28 -12.25
CA ASN A 477 -16.94 22.18 -13.35
C ASN A 477 -18.05 23.18 -12.97
N ILE A 478 -18.08 23.63 -11.71
CA ILE A 478 -19.04 24.62 -11.19
C ILE A 478 -18.30 25.88 -10.75
N ILE A 479 -18.69 27.03 -11.29
CA ILE A 479 -18.22 28.35 -10.81
C ILE A 479 -19.04 28.75 -9.59
N LEU A 480 -18.51 28.46 -8.40
CA LEU A 480 -19.12 28.89 -7.14
C LEU A 480 -18.68 30.33 -6.82
N ALA A 481 -19.64 31.24 -6.74
CA ALA A 481 -19.39 32.67 -6.52
C ALA A 481 -20.56 33.31 -5.76
N GLY A 482 -20.42 34.59 -5.38
CA GLY A 482 -21.51 35.34 -4.76
C GLY A 482 -22.62 35.70 -5.76
N PRO A 483 -23.72 36.30 -5.26
CA PRO A 483 -24.75 36.88 -6.13
C PRO A 483 -24.12 37.85 -7.14
N ASP A 484 -24.46 37.68 -8.42
CA ASP A 484 -24.06 38.49 -9.57
C ASP A 484 -22.54 38.56 -9.89
N ASP A 485 -21.70 37.84 -9.13
CA ASP A 485 -20.25 37.71 -9.43
C ASP A 485 -19.99 36.80 -10.66
N ARG A 486 -20.99 36.02 -11.09
CA ARG A 486 -20.87 35.03 -12.17
C ARG A 486 -20.99 35.61 -13.58
N ALA A 487 -21.31 36.90 -13.69
CA ALA A 487 -21.48 37.52 -14.99
C ALA A 487 -20.11 37.64 -15.69
N ALA A 488 -19.87 36.77 -16.67
CA ALA A 488 -18.98 37.12 -17.77
C ALA A 488 -19.45 38.46 -18.35
N PRO A 489 -18.54 39.35 -18.80
CA PRO A 489 -18.95 40.57 -19.47
C PRO A 489 -19.90 40.20 -20.60
N ALA A 490 -21.09 40.79 -20.60
CA ALA A 490 -21.92 40.82 -21.80
C ALA A 490 -21.02 41.28 -22.96
N THR A 491 -20.95 40.42 -23.98
CA THR A 491 -20.24 40.60 -25.24
C THR A 491 -20.52 41.94 -25.90
#